data_AF-A0A950W0W7-F1
#
_entry.id   AF-A0A950W0W7-F1
#
_cell.length_a   1.000
_cell.length_b   1.000
_cell.length_c   1.000
_cell.angle_alpha   90.00
_cell.angle_beta   90.00
_cell.angle_gamma   90.00
#
_symmetry.space_group_name_H-M   'P 1'
#
loop_
_entity.id
_entity.type
_entity.pdbx_description
1 polymer ?
#
loop_
_entity_poly.entity_id
_entity_poly.type
_entity_poly.pdbx_seq_one_letter_code
_entity_poly.pdbx_strand_id
1 'polypeptide(L)'
;LMEASVGRFDKAKSLAESELKLDSSDAMAELVLLVERVKAGDQAGAVARADALPQEGVHRFVRPLARAWTQMAIGDVAGADEALRAFDKFNGFAPLKFYQLGLLYDFAGNTEAAADNFKQALDASGQLNWRLTDSLANFYQRHGREDEATALYERFVKDNAGSELAESVLASRPKGVPPPLIGSAEDGLAEALFDLASVVNQPETLDLALLYARCALELRPHMVLDQLLLADVLSAQNKPEQSLAILSEIPQSSPYSWSARLRIAANLELLDRTDEAVAQLKEMAAEEPARAGADMQLGDLLRGKKRFTEAVDAYDEAVRRFEATGMPERWSLYYSRGIALERSGQWNRAEADLQRALELKPDQPLVLNYLGYSWIDRGENLQRGLEMIQKAVELRPEDGYIVDSLGWAHYRLGDYSSAVQYLEKAIELVPEDPTINDHLGDAYWQSGRAVEARYQWRRALQFGPQDDEIKPIQAKLDGGSVPTAGAARGG
;
A
#
# COMPACT_ATOMS: atom_id res chain seq x y z
N LEU A 1 27.07 3.66 -8.01
CA LEU A 1 25.69 3.37 -8.47
C LEU A 1 24.60 3.92 -7.54
N MET A 2 24.81 3.97 -6.21
CA MET A 2 23.91 4.66 -5.26
C MET A 2 23.55 6.11 -5.64
N GLU A 3 24.39 6.78 -6.43
CA GLU A 3 24.11 8.13 -6.97
C GLU A 3 22.87 8.14 -7.91
N ALA A 4 22.65 7.09 -8.70
CA ALA A 4 21.44 6.96 -9.51
C ALA A 4 20.20 6.82 -8.61
N SER A 5 20.31 6.05 -7.52
CA SER A 5 19.26 5.88 -6.51
C SER A 5 18.90 7.15 -5.72
N VAL A 6 19.66 8.24 -5.89
CA VAL A 6 19.35 9.58 -5.36
C VAL A 6 19.19 10.63 -6.47
N GLY A 7 19.03 10.20 -7.73
CA GLY A 7 18.75 11.06 -8.88
C GLY A 7 19.94 11.82 -9.46
N ARG A 8 21.17 11.48 -9.08
CA ARG A 8 22.41 12.13 -9.55
C ARG A 8 23.03 11.38 -10.73
N PHE A 9 22.33 11.39 -11.88
CA PHE A 9 22.70 10.58 -13.05
C PHE A 9 24.04 10.95 -13.69
N ASP A 10 24.42 12.23 -13.74
CA ASP A 10 25.73 12.65 -14.26
C ASP A 10 26.90 12.01 -13.50
N LYS A 11 26.81 11.98 -12.17
CA LYS A 11 27.81 11.35 -11.31
C LYS A 11 27.71 9.82 -11.38
N ALA A 12 26.49 9.29 -11.49
CA ALA A 12 26.28 7.86 -11.64
C ALA A 12 26.93 7.31 -12.92
N LYS A 13 26.87 8.06 -14.03
CA LYS A 13 27.51 7.72 -15.31
C LYS A 13 29.01 7.50 -15.16
N SER A 14 29.75 8.48 -14.62
CA SER A 14 31.21 8.37 -14.47
C SER A 14 31.63 7.19 -13.58
N LEU A 15 30.81 6.88 -12.56
CA LEU A 15 31.04 5.71 -11.71
C LEU A 15 30.73 4.40 -12.44
N ALA A 16 29.64 4.34 -13.21
CA ALA A 16 29.27 3.16 -13.98
C ALA A 16 30.35 2.75 -15.01
N GLU A 17 30.96 3.72 -15.70
CA GLU A 17 32.08 3.45 -16.61
C GLU A 17 33.32 2.88 -15.90
N SER A 18 33.53 3.27 -14.64
CA SER A 18 34.63 2.75 -13.83
C SER A 18 34.32 1.37 -13.30
N GLU A 19 33.07 1.12 -12.90
CA GLU A 19 32.60 -0.18 -12.41
C GLU A 19 32.70 -1.26 -13.47
N LEU A 20 32.29 -0.97 -14.72
CA LEU A 20 32.36 -1.95 -15.81
C LEU A 20 33.80 -2.33 -16.22
N LYS A 21 34.81 -1.57 -15.79
CA LYS A 21 36.22 -1.97 -15.94
C LYS A 21 36.64 -2.99 -14.88
N LEU A 22 35.97 -3.02 -13.74
CA LEU A 22 36.21 -3.94 -12.63
C LEU A 22 35.34 -5.19 -12.77
N ASP A 23 34.05 -5.01 -13.02
CA ASP A 23 33.08 -6.06 -13.28
C ASP A 23 32.27 -5.73 -14.54
N SER A 24 32.62 -6.36 -15.65
CA SER A 24 31.92 -6.17 -16.93
C SER A 24 30.49 -6.72 -16.93
N SER A 25 30.04 -7.36 -15.85
CA SER A 25 28.69 -7.91 -15.70
C SER A 25 27.82 -7.13 -14.71
N ASP A 26 28.29 -5.98 -14.20
CA ASP A 26 27.50 -5.14 -13.30
C ASP A 26 26.25 -4.59 -14.02
N ALA A 27 25.10 -5.15 -13.67
CA ALA A 27 23.83 -4.84 -14.31
C ALA A 27 23.35 -3.41 -14.04
N MET A 28 23.65 -2.86 -12.87
CA MET A 28 23.26 -1.50 -12.50
C MET A 28 24.07 -0.49 -13.31
N ALA A 29 25.37 -0.75 -13.49
CA ALA A 29 26.22 0.06 -14.34
C ALA A 29 25.80 -0.01 -15.80
N GLU A 30 25.50 -1.20 -16.33
CA GLU A 30 24.95 -1.33 -17.69
C GLU A 30 23.62 -0.61 -17.85
N LEU A 31 22.72 -0.67 -16.87
CA LEU A 31 21.44 0.04 -16.92
C LEU A 31 21.61 1.56 -16.91
N VAL A 32 22.48 2.10 -16.05
CA VAL A 32 22.75 3.56 -16.00
C VAL A 32 23.32 4.05 -17.33
N LEU A 33 24.24 3.29 -17.93
CA LEU A 33 24.80 3.65 -19.23
C LEU A 33 23.80 3.44 -20.38
N LEU A 34 22.91 2.45 -20.31
CA LEU A 34 21.81 2.30 -21.26
C LEU A 34 20.93 3.55 -21.28
N VAL A 35 20.47 3.99 -20.09
CA VAL A 35 19.65 5.21 -19.94
C VAL A 35 20.34 6.42 -20.56
N GLU A 36 21.63 6.59 -20.27
CA GLU A 36 22.43 7.68 -20.83
C GLU A 36 22.51 7.63 -22.36
N ARG A 37 22.74 6.45 -22.94
CA ARG A 37 22.86 6.28 -24.40
C ARG A 37 21.55 6.56 -25.11
N VAL A 38 20.44 6.11 -24.54
CA VAL A 38 19.09 6.41 -25.06
C VAL A 38 18.84 7.91 -25.04
N LYS A 39 19.09 8.57 -23.91
CA LYS A 39 18.92 10.02 -23.76
C LYS A 39 19.85 10.84 -24.66
N ALA A 40 21.05 10.34 -24.95
CA ALA A 40 21.99 10.95 -25.88
C ALA A 40 21.63 10.70 -27.36
N GLY A 41 20.62 9.88 -27.66
CA GLY A 41 20.28 9.46 -29.02
C GLY A 41 21.30 8.51 -29.66
N ASP A 42 22.21 7.92 -28.89
CA ASP A 42 23.19 6.94 -29.36
C ASP A 42 22.54 5.56 -29.47
N GLN A 43 21.81 5.33 -30.56
CA GLN A 43 21.02 4.12 -30.77
C GLN A 43 21.88 2.85 -30.80
N ALA A 44 23.02 2.89 -31.49
CA ALA A 44 23.93 1.73 -31.59
C ALA A 44 24.56 1.40 -30.23
N GLY A 45 24.97 2.43 -29.48
CA GLY A 45 25.44 2.28 -28.11
C GLY A 45 24.36 1.73 -27.19
N ALA A 46 23.13 2.23 -27.29
CA ALA A 46 21.99 1.76 -26.49
C ALA A 46 21.68 0.28 -26.74
N VAL A 47 21.64 -0.17 -28.01
CA VAL A 47 21.47 -1.59 -28.35
C VAL A 47 22.59 -2.44 -27.75
N ALA A 48 23.85 -2.01 -27.87
CA ALA A 48 24.98 -2.73 -27.30
C ALA A 48 24.89 -2.86 -25.77
N ARG A 49 24.45 -1.80 -25.07
CA ARG A 49 24.23 -1.82 -23.62
C ARG A 49 23.05 -2.71 -23.22
N ALA A 50 21.94 -2.65 -23.97
CA ALA A 50 20.80 -3.53 -23.74
C ALA A 50 21.17 -5.01 -23.94
N ASP A 51 22.00 -5.33 -24.93
CA ASP A 51 22.50 -6.69 -25.16
C ASP A 51 23.48 -7.15 -24.07
N ALA A 52 24.26 -6.24 -23.49
CA ALA A 52 25.22 -6.53 -22.42
C ALA A 52 24.57 -6.78 -21.05
N LEU A 53 23.33 -6.36 -20.83
CA LEU A 53 22.62 -6.62 -19.57
C LEU A 53 22.62 -8.12 -19.22
N PRO A 54 22.82 -8.50 -17.94
CA PRO A 54 22.82 -9.90 -17.54
C PRO A 54 21.49 -10.62 -17.79
N GLN A 55 21.57 -11.93 -18.01
CA GLN A 55 20.42 -12.80 -18.30
C GLN A 55 19.91 -13.58 -17.09
N GLU A 56 20.51 -13.37 -15.92
CA GLU A 56 20.21 -14.09 -14.68
C GLU A 56 19.59 -13.18 -13.62
N GLY A 57 19.13 -13.78 -12.52
CA GLY A 57 18.52 -13.05 -11.41
C GLY A 57 17.31 -12.22 -11.85
N VAL A 58 17.20 -11.00 -11.32
CA VAL A 58 16.15 -10.04 -11.70
C VAL A 58 16.35 -9.47 -13.11
N HIS A 59 17.59 -9.45 -13.62
CA HIS A 59 17.95 -8.83 -14.89
C HIS A 59 17.43 -9.59 -16.11
N ARG A 60 17.08 -10.87 -15.94
CA ARG A 60 16.36 -11.67 -16.95
C ARG A 60 15.02 -11.04 -17.39
N PHE A 61 14.47 -10.11 -16.59
CA PHE A 61 13.26 -9.35 -16.93
C PHE A 61 13.58 -7.96 -17.51
N VAL A 62 14.69 -7.35 -17.11
CA VAL A 62 15.12 -6.02 -17.60
C VAL A 62 15.59 -6.10 -19.05
N ARG A 63 16.44 -7.09 -19.35
CA ARG A 63 17.08 -7.22 -20.67
C ARG A 63 16.08 -7.36 -21.83
N PRO A 64 15.05 -8.23 -21.77
CA PRO A 64 14.03 -8.31 -22.83
C PRO A 64 13.38 -6.96 -23.14
N LEU A 65 13.00 -6.20 -22.11
CA LEU A 65 12.34 -4.90 -22.26
C LEU A 65 13.28 -3.83 -22.82
N ALA A 66 14.51 -3.77 -22.31
CA ALA A 66 15.55 -2.88 -22.82
C ALA A 66 15.87 -3.15 -24.29
N ARG A 67 16.00 -4.43 -24.67
CA ARG A 67 16.21 -4.84 -26.06
C ARG A 67 15.02 -4.47 -26.93
N ALA A 68 13.79 -4.70 -26.46
CA ALA A 68 12.61 -4.39 -27.24
C ALA A 68 12.55 -2.91 -27.67
N TRP A 69 12.75 -1.98 -26.72
CA TRP A 69 12.69 -0.55 -27.02
C TRP A 69 13.93 -0.01 -27.74
N THR A 70 15.13 -0.56 -27.50
CA THR A 70 16.33 -0.17 -28.26
C THR A 70 16.32 -0.68 -29.70
N GLN A 71 15.78 -1.88 -29.97
CA GLN A 71 15.54 -2.36 -31.32
C GLN A 71 14.48 -1.52 -32.03
N MET A 72 13.43 -1.12 -31.31
CA MET A 72 12.43 -0.21 -31.84
C MET A 72 13.02 1.15 -32.22
N ALA A 73 14.00 1.66 -31.45
CA ALA A 73 14.69 2.91 -31.77
C ALA A 73 15.39 2.89 -33.14
N ILE A 74 15.91 1.74 -33.57
CA ILE A 74 16.55 1.57 -34.88
C ILE A 74 15.58 1.08 -35.98
N GLY A 75 14.28 0.97 -35.67
CA GLY A 75 13.24 0.53 -36.60
C GLY A 75 13.13 -0.99 -36.78
N ASP A 76 13.77 -1.80 -35.94
CA ASP A 76 13.66 -3.27 -35.98
C ASP A 76 12.46 -3.77 -35.17
N VAL A 77 11.28 -3.69 -35.79
CA VAL A 77 10.02 -4.15 -35.18
C VAL A 77 10.04 -5.65 -34.88
N ALA A 78 10.65 -6.46 -35.76
CA ALA A 78 10.70 -7.90 -35.60
C ALA A 78 11.64 -8.30 -34.45
N GLY A 79 12.80 -7.66 -34.34
CA GLY A 79 13.71 -7.83 -33.22
C GLY A 79 13.10 -7.39 -31.88
N ALA A 80 12.30 -6.33 -31.89
CA ALA A 80 11.57 -5.87 -30.71
C ALA A 80 10.51 -6.88 -30.22
N ASP A 81 9.70 -7.42 -31.14
CA ASP A 81 8.72 -8.48 -30.82
C ASP A 81 9.41 -9.73 -30.26
N GLU A 82 10.46 -10.20 -30.95
CA GLU A 82 11.21 -11.40 -30.54
C GLU A 82 11.85 -11.22 -29.15
N ALA A 83 12.32 -10.01 -28.81
CA ALA A 83 12.85 -9.73 -27.49
C ALA A 83 11.79 -9.98 -26.39
N LEU A 84 10.53 -9.58 -26.59
CA LEU A 84 9.47 -9.77 -25.61
C LEU A 84 8.95 -11.23 -25.53
N ARG A 85 9.20 -12.08 -26.52
CA ARG A 85 8.92 -13.52 -26.42
C ARG A 85 9.73 -14.23 -25.35
N ALA A 86 10.81 -13.62 -24.86
CA ALA A 86 11.53 -14.12 -23.69
C ALA A 86 10.61 -14.31 -22.46
N PHE A 87 9.52 -13.53 -22.36
CA PHE A 87 8.56 -13.64 -21.27
C PHE A 87 7.68 -14.90 -21.33
N ASP A 88 7.59 -15.60 -22.46
CA ASP A 88 6.78 -16.83 -22.60
C ASP A 88 7.28 -17.97 -21.69
N LYS A 89 8.52 -17.87 -21.21
CA LYS A 89 9.12 -18.83 -20.29
C LYS A 89 8.73 -18.60 -18.83
N PHE A 90 8.07 -17.48 -18.51
CA PHE A 90 7.75 -17.08 -17.16
C PHE A 90 6.23 -17.03 -16.93
N ASN A 91 5.74 -17.86 -16.02
CA ASN A 91 4.34 -17.83 -15.61
C ASN A 91 3.98 -16.48 -14.98
N GLY A 92 2.80 -15.94 -15.31
CA GLY A 92 2.30 -14.68 -14.76
C GLY A 92 2.75 -13.41 -15.48
N PHE A 93 3.67 -13.50 -16.46
CA PHE A 93 4.17 -12.34 -17.21
C PHE A 93 3.39 -12.03 -18.50
N ALA A 94 2.38 -12.84 -18.84
CA ALA A 94 1.56 -12.61 -20.03
C ALA A 94 0.92 -11.20 -20.07
N PRO A 95 0.32 -10.67 -18.99
CA PRO A 95 -0.22 -9.31 -18.99
C PRO A 95 0.82 -8.24 -19.35
N LEU A 96 2.00 -8.29 -18.72
CA LEU A 96 3.09 -7.34 -18.97
C LEU A 96 3.59 -7.45 -20.42
N LYS A 97 3.83 -8.67 -20.90
CA LYS A 97 4.29 -8.94 -22.26
C LYS A 97 3.35 -8.34 -23.29
N PHE A 98 2.05 -8.67 -23.18
CA PHE A 98 1.05 -8.21 -24.14
C PHE A 98 0.81 -6.71 -24.05
N TYR A 99 0.88 -6.13 -22.86
CA TYR A 99 0.79 -4.68 -22.70
C TYR A 99 1.94 -3.96 -23.43
N GLN A 100 3.18 -4.43 -23.23
CA GLN A 100 4.37 -3.86 -23.88
C GLN A 100 4.37 -4.08 -25.40
N LEU A 101 3.92 -5.23 -25.89
CA LEU A 101 3.70 -5.44 -27.34
C LEU A 101 2.64 -4.49 -27.89
N GLY A 102 1.55 -4.25 -27.17
CA GLY A 102 0.52 -3.28 -27.55
C GLY A 102 1.09 -1.88 -27.75
N LEU A 103 1.90 -1.40 -26.80
CA LEU A 103 2.60 -0.11 -26.88
C LEU A 103 3.60 -0.05 -28.05
N LEU A 104 4.39 -1.11 -28.26
CA LEU A 104 5.37 -1.19 -29.35
C LEU A 104 4.70 -1.16 -30.72
N TYR A 105 3.64 -1.96 -30.92
CA TYR A 105 2.93 -2.01 -32.20
C TYR A 105 2.17 -0.72 -32.48
N ASP A 106 1.60 -0.09 -31.45
CA ASP A 106 0.96 1.22 -31.56
C ASP A 106 1.98 2.30 -31.98
N PHE A 107 3.16 2.32 -31.35
CA PHE A 107 4.27 3.19 -31.73
C PHE A 107 4.76 2.94 -33.16
N ALA A 108 4.84 1.67 -33.58
CA ALA A 108 5.22 1.29 -34.94
C ALA A 108 4.14 1.55 -36.00
N GLY A 109 2.95 2.02 -35.60
CA GLY A 109 1.82 2.27 -36.50
C GLY A 109 1.11 1.00 -36.99
N ASN A 110 1.33 -0.15 -36.34
CA ASN A 110 0.63 -1.40 -36.64
C ASN A 110 -0.63 -1.53 -35.78
N THR A 111 -1.70 -0.85 -36.21
CA THR A 111 -2.99 -0.76 -35.48
C THR A 111 -3.61 -2.12 -35.15
N GLU A 112 -3.56 -3.08 -36.07
CA GLU A 112 -4.17 -4.40 -35.87
C GLU A 112 -3.44 -5.19 -34.78
N ALA A 113 -2.11 -5.29 -34.88
CA ALA A 113 -1.31 -5.97 -33.88
C ALA A 113 -1.37 -5.27 -32.51
N ALA A 114 -1.44 -3.93 -32.49
CA ALA A 114 -1.61 -3.18 -31.24
C ALA A 114 -2.93 -3.53 -30.55
N ALA A 115 -4.04 -3.50 -31.29
CA ALA A 115 -5.36 -3.83 -30.75
C ALA A 115 -5.42 -5.27 -30.20
N ASP A 116 -4.88 -6.23 -30.94
CA ASP A 116 -4.84 -7.64 -30.55
C ASP A 116 -4.01 -7.86 -29.27
N ASN A 117 -2.88 -7.17 -29.14
CA ASN A 117 -2.04 -7.30 -27.95
C ASN A 117 -2.66 -6.61 -26.72
N PHE A 118 -3.27 -5.42 -26.87
CA PHE A 118 -4.00 -4.83 -25.73
C PHE A 118 -5.17 -5.69 -25.27
N LYS A 119 -5.89 -6.34 -26.20
CA LYS A 119 -6.94 -7.30 -25.85
C LYS A 119 -6.39 -8.50 -25.10
N GLN A 120 -5.29 -9.09 -25.57
CA GLN A 120 -4.63 -10.20 -24.86
C GLN A 120 -4.12 -9.79 -23.47
N ALA A 121 -3.63 -8.55 -23.30
CA ALA A 121 -3.24 -8.03 -22.00
C ALA A 121 -4.44 -7.95 -21.04
N LEU A 122 -5.61 -7.52 -21.53
CA LEU A 122 -6.84 -7.46 -20.76
C LEU A 122 -7.33 -8.85 -20.35
N ASP A 123 -7.38 -9.78 -21.31
CA ASP A 123 -7.83 -11.16 -21.08
C ASP A 123 -6.90 -11.88 -20.08
N ALA A 124 -5.59 -11.65 -20.17
CA ALA A 124 -4.60 -12.23 -19.26
C ALA A 124 -4.62 -11.62 -17.86
N SER A 125 -5.01 -10.35 -17.70
CA SER A 125 -5.01 -9.65 -16.41
C SER A 125 -6.14 -10.09 -15.49
N GLY A 126 -7.25 -10.59 -16.04
CA GLY A 126 -8.45 -10.98 -15.29
C GLY A 126 -9.23 -9.83 -14.65
N GLN A 127 -8.60 -8.67 -14.44
CA GLN A 127 -9.19 -7.43 -13.95
C GLN A 127 -8.69 -6.22 -14.75
N LEU A 128 -9.55 -5.21 -14.86
CA LEU A 128 -9.24 -3.97 -15.55
C LEU A 128 -8.55 -3.01 -14.57
N ASN A 129 -7.23 -2.83 -14.70
CA ASN A 129 -6.50 -1.81 -13.96
C ASN A 129 -6.53 -0.46 -14.71
N TRP A 130 -6.29 0.64 -13.99
CA TRP A 130 -6.38 1.98 -14.57
C TRP A 130 -5.41 2.19 -15.74
N ARG A 131 -4.15 1.74 -15.62
CA ARG A 131 -3.11 1.94 -16.63
C ARG A 131 -3.48 1.30 -17.97
N LEU A 132 -3.97 0.06 -17.94
CA LEU A 132 -4.44 -0.63 -19.13
C LEU A 132 -5.72 0.02 -19.69
N THR A 133 -6.65 0.43 -18.81
CA THR A 133 -7.84 1.20 -19.20
C THR A 133 -7.46 2.43 -19.99
N ASP A 134 -6.59 3.26 -19.43
CA ASP A 134 -6.21 4.54 -20.01
C ASP A 134 -5.43 4.38 -21.30
N SER A 135 -4.55 3.38 -21.37
CA SER A 135 -3.78 3.08 -22.58
C SER A 135 -4.66 2.61 -23.74
N LEU A 136 -5.58 1.69 -23.47
CA LEU A 136 -6.48 1.16 -24.49
C LEU A 136 -7.54 2.19 -24.90
N ALA A 137 -8.04 2.98 -23.95
CA ALA A 137 -8.94 4.07 -24.24
C ALA A 137 -8.25 5.14 -25.10
N ASN A 138 -7.03 5.56 -24.76
CA ASN A 138 -6.22 6.46 -25.58
C ASN A 138 -6.09 5.92 -27.02
N PHE A 139 -5.71 4.64 -27.16
CA PHE A 139 -5.61 3.98 -28.45
C PHE A 139 -6.93 4.02 -29.23
N TYR A 140 -8.06 3.72 -28.59
CA TYR A 140 -9.38 3.78 -29.23
C TYR A 140 -9.79 5.19 -29.65
N GLN A 141 -9.58 6.20 -28.81
CA GLN A 141 -9.90 7.59 -29.15
C GLN A 141 -9.10 8.06 -30.38
N ARG A 142 -7.80 7.74 -30.45
CA ARG A 142 -6.97 8.06 -31.63
C ARG A 142 -7.39 7.36 -32.91
N HIS A 143 -8.13 6.26 -32.82
CA HIS A 143 -8.66 5.50 -33.95
C HIS A 143 -10.16 5.71 -34.18
N GLY A 144 -10.76 6.76 -33.58
CA GLY A 144 -12.16 7.14 -33.79
C GLY A 144 -13.19 6.21 -33.12
N ARG A 145 -12.76 5.38 -32.17
CA ARG A 145 -13.58 4.41 -31.43
C ARG A 145 -13.98 4.96 -30.06
N GLU A 146 -14.57 6.15 -30.04
CA GLU A 146 -14.89 6.91 -28.81
C GLU A 146 -15.84 6.16 -27.86
N ASP A 147 -16.83 5.45 -28.42
CA ASP A 147 -17.80 4.69 -27.63
C ASP A 147 -17.12 3.57 -26.84
N GLU A 148 -16.10 2.92 -27.43
CA GLU A 148 -15.35 1.85 -26.77
C GLU A 148 -14.40 2.39 -25.70
N ALA A 149 -13.75 3.52 -25.95
CA ALA A 149 -12.98 4.23 -24.94
C ALA A 149 -13.84 4.63 -23.74
N THR A 150 -15.02 5.21 -24.02
CA THR A 150 -16.00 5.60 -22.99
C THR A 150 -16.46 4.40 -22.17
N ALA A 151 -16.78 3.28 -22.84
CA ALA A 151 -17.19 2.04 -22.18
C ALA A 151 -16.11 1.47 -21.26
N LEU A 152 -14.82 1.58 -21.63
CA LEU A 152 -13.70 1.17 -20.77
C LEU A 152 -13.63 2.02 -19.50
N TYR A 153 -13.72 3.34 -19.63
CA TYR A 153 -13.72 4.24 -18.48
C TYR A 153 -14.92 4.02 -17.56
N GLU A 154 -16.12 3.84 -18.11
CA GLU A 154 -17.32 3.56 -17.33
C GLU A 154 -17.24 2.22 -16.61
N ARG A 155 -16.72 1.19 -17.28
CA ARG A 155 -16.46 -0.11 -16.65
C ARG A 155 -15.46 0.02 -15.51
N PHE A 156 -14.32 0.69 -15.73
CA PHE A 156 -13.33 0.90 -14.68
C PHE A 156 -13.92 1.60 -13.46
N VAL A 157 -14.66 2.69 -13.68
CA VAL A 157 -15.31 3.44 -12.59
C VAL A 157 -16.33 2.59 -11.85
N LYS A 158 -17.14 1.82 -12.57
CA LYS A 158 -18.14 0.93 -11.97
C LYS A 158 -17.48 -0.17 -11.14
N ASP A 159 -16.46 -0.84 -11.69
CA ASP A 159 -15.74 -1.94 -11.05
C ASP A 159 -14.92 -1.44 -9.83
N ASN A 160 -14.58 -0.15 -9.78
CA ASN A 160 -13.81 0.49 -8.73
C ASN A 160 -14.60 1.63 -8.03
N ALA A 161 -15.92 1.48 -7.93
CA ALA A 161 -16.80 2.51 -7.38
C ALA A 161 -16.39 2.90 -5.95
N GLY A 162 -16.34 4.21 -5.71
CA GLY A 162 -15.91 4.79 -4.44
C GLY A 162 -14.40 4.80 -4.21
N SER A 163 -13.56 4.42 -5.19
CA SER A 163 -12.11 4.64 -5.11
C SER A 163 -11.73 6.06 -5.53
N GLU A 164 -10.74 6.65 -4.86
CA GLU A 164 -10.25 8.01 -5.13
C GLU A 164 -9.88 8.25 -6.60
N LEU A 165 -9.30 7.22 -7.24
CA LEU A 165 -8.89 7.29 -8.63
C LEU A 165 -10.11 7.25 -9.56
N ALA A 166 -11.09 6.38 -9.32
CA ALA A 166 -12.31 6.34 -10.12
C ALA A 166 -13.07 7.68 -10.07
N GLU A 167 -13.16 8.30 -8.88
CA GLU A 167 -13.76 9.63 -8.70
C GLU A 167 -12.99 10.72 -9.46
N SER A 168 -11.66 10.67 -9.44
CA SER A 168 -10.82 11.66 -10.12
C SER A 168 -10.89 11.52 -11.64
N VAL A 169 -10.86 10.28 -12.15
CA VAL A 169 -10.92 9.96 -13.57
C VAL A 169 -12.24 10.40 -14.22
N LEU A 170 -13.36 10.26 -13.51
CA LEU A 170 -14.66 10.74 -14.00
C LEU A 170 -14.64 12.24 -14.33
N ALA A 171 -13.99 13.04 -13.48
CA ALA A 171 -13.92 14.48 -13.63
C ALA A 171 -12.92 14.92 -14.72
N SER A 172 -11.90 14.10 -15.00
CA SER A 172 -10.74 14.46 -15.82
C SER A 172 -10.70 13.79 -17.19
N ARG A 173 -11.82 13.25 -17.69
CA ARG A 173 -11.85 12.55 -18.98
C ARG A 173 -11.28 13.44 -20.11
N PRO A 174 -10.32 12.93 -20.91
CA PRO A 174 -9.75 13.71 -22.00
C PRO A 174 -10.84 14.11 -22.99
N LYS A 175 -10.90 15.41 -23.32
CA LYS A 175 -11.82 15.93 -24.33
C LYS A 175 -11.13 15.94 -25.68
N GLY A 176 -11.64 15.17 -26.63
CA GLY A 176 -11.09 15.04 -27.97
C GLY A 176 -9.99 14.00 -28.07
N VAL A 177 -9.30 13.97 -29.20
CA VAL A 177 -8.29 12.95 -29.51
C VAL A 177 -7.00 13.21 -28.74
N PRO A 178 -6.59 12.33 -27.82
CA PRO A 178 -5.36 12.52 -27.05
C PRO A 178 -4.11 12.26 -27.91
N PRO A 179 -2.92 12.74 -27.51
CA PRO A 179 -1.66 12.32 -28.12
C PRO A 179 -1.36 10.84 -27.82
N PRO A 180 -0.51 10.16 -28.63
CA PRO A 180 -0.05 8.81 -28.31
C PRO A 180 0.69 8.79 -26.97
N LEU A 181 0.55 7.69 -26.22
CA LEU A 181 1.26 7.51 -24.95
C LEU A 181 2.78 7.44 -25.13
N ILE A 182 3.21 6.76 -26.19
CA ILE A 182 4.62 6.59 -26.58
C ILE A 182 4.88 7.48 -27.80
N GLY A 183 5.67 8.53 -27.64
CA GLY A 183 6.10 9.41 -28.72
C GLY A 183 7.46 9.03 -29.30
N SER A 184 8.24 8.22 -28.56
CA SER A 184 9.60 7.83 -28.90
C SER A 184 9.97 6.49 -28.25
N ALA A 185 11.05 5.86 -28.73
CA ALA A 185 11.60 4.69 -28.08
C ALA A 185 12.14 4.98 -26.66
N GLU A 186 12.52 6.24 -26.38
CA GLU A 186 12.88 6.71 -25.04
C GLU A 186 11.68 6.65 -24.09
N ASP A 187 10.50 7.15 -24.53
CA ASP A 187 9.26 7.04 -23.75
C ASP A 187 8.91 5.58 -23.48
N GLY A 188 9.06 4.71 -24.48
CA GLY A 188 8.77 3.30 -24.34
C GLY A 188 9.69 2.59 -23.35
N LEU A 189 10.99 2.88 -23.38
CA LEU A 189 11.92 2.36 -22.38
C LEU A 189 11.59 2.89 -20.97
N ALA A 190 11.21 4.16 -20.85
CA ALA A 190 10.76 4.74 -19.57
C ALA A 190 9.54 3.98 -19.02
N GLU A 191 8.54 3.72 -19.86
CA GLU A 191 7.35 2.95 -19.48
C GLU A 191 7.67 1.52 -19.07
N ALA A 192 8.60 0.86 -19.77
CA ALA A 192 9.04 -0.48 -19.42
C ALA A 192 9.80 -0.53 -18.08
N LEU A 193 10.61 0.49 -17.79
CA LEU A 193 11.30 0.62 -16.50
C LEU A 193 10.34 0.90 -15.35
N PHE A 194 9.31 1.72 -15.57
CA PHE A 194 8.23 1.92 -14.61
C PHE A 194 7.45 0.62 -14.34
N ASP A 195 7.16 -0.18 -15.37
CA ASP A 195 6.49 -1.47 -15.18
C ASP A 195 7.34 -2.40 -14.31
N LEU A 196 8.66 -2.45 -14.55
CA LEU A 196 9.58 -3.21 -13.72
C LEU A 196 9.63 -2.68 -12.28
N ALA A 197 9.70 -1.36 -12.11
CA ALA A 197 9.68 -0.71 -10.80
C ALA A 197 8.42 -1.10 -10.01
N SER A 198 7.26 -1.10 -10.68
CA SER A 198 5.98 -1.48 -10.10
C SER A 198 5.94 -2.96 -9.69
N VAL A 199 6.50 -3.86 -10.50
CA VAL A 199 6.53 -5.31 -10.21
C VAL A 199 7.43 -5.64 -9.02
N VAL A 200 8.57 -4.94 -8.88
CA VAL A 200 9.54 -5.18 -7.81
C VAL A 200 9.35 -4.24 -6.61
N ASN A 201 8.23 -3.51 -6.54
CA ASN A 201 7.89 -2.68 -5.38
C ASN A 201 7.37 -3.56 -4.22
N GLN A 202 8.30 -4.28 -3.60
CA GLN A 202 8.08 -5.17 -2.46
C GLN A 202 9.16 -4.88 -1.41
N PRO A 203 8.91 -5.13 -0.10
CA PRO A 203 9.85 -4.79 0.97
C PRO A 203 11.28 -5.28 0.73
N GLU A 204 11.45 -6.47 0.15
CA GLU A 204 12.74 -7.12 -0.11
C GLU A 204 13.48 -6.55 -1.33
N THR A 205 12.79 -5.81 -2.20
CA THR A 205 13.32 -5.32 -3.49
C THR A 205 13.12 -3.81 -3.70
N LEU A 206 12.82 -3.05 -2.64
CA LEU A 206 12.61 -1.60 -2.70
C LEU A 206 13.77 -0.83 -3.34
N ASP A 207 15.02 -1.25 -3.15
CA ASP A 207 16.19 -0.60 -3.76
C ASP A 207 16.20 -0.74 -5.29
N LEU A 208 15.69 -1.87 -5.82
CA LEU A 208 15.53 -2.06 -7.26
C LEU A 208 14.39 -1.24 -7.81
N ALA A 209 13.25 -1.19 -7.09
CA ALA A 209 12.11 -0.35 -7.46
C ALA A 209 12.54 1.13 -7.55
N LEU A 210 13.29 1.60 -6.55
CA LEU A 210 13.86 2.94 -6.50
C LEU A 210 14.76 3.22 -7.71
N LEU A 211 15.65 2.29 -8.07
CA LEU A 211 16.54 2.45 -9.21
C LEU A 211 15.76 2.54 -10.52
N TYR A 212 14.83 1.61 -10.76
CA TYR A 212 14.06 1.56 -12.00
C TYR A 212 13.15 2.78 -12.18
N ALA A 213 12.44 3.21 -11.13
CA ALA A 213 11.63 4.43 -11.14
C ALA A 213 12.48 5.68 -11.44
N ARG A 214 13.69 5.78 -10.87
CA ARG A 214 14.59 6.90 -11.19
C ARG A 214 15.11 6.86 -12.61
N CYS A 215 15.43 5.68 -13.14
CA CYS A 215 15.82 5.54 -14.54
C CYS A 215 14.68 5.90 -15.50
N ALA A 216 13.44 5.54 -15.16
CA ALA A 216 12.26 5.92 -15.93
C ALA A 216 12.04 7.44 -15.93
N LEU A 217 12.08 8.11 -14.76
CA LEU A 217 11.98 9.57 -14.69
C LEU A 217 13.17 10.32 -15.35
N GLU A 218 14.35 9.71 -15.42
CA GLU A 218 15.51 10.29 -16.11
C GLU A 218 15.30 10.37 -17.64
N LEU A 219 14.61 9.36 -18.20
CA LEU A 219 14.23 9.28 -19.62
C LEU A 219 12.95 10.09 -19.91
N ARG A 220 11.96 10.03 -19.01
CA ARG A 220 10.70 10.73 -19.16
C ARG A 220 10.37 11.56 -17.92
N PRO A 221 10.87 12.80 -17.85
CA PRO A 221 10.52 13.72 -16.79
C PRO A 221 9.01 13.94 -16.72
N HIS A 222 8.46 14.09 -15.52
CA HIS A 222 7.04 14.35 -15.26
C HIS A 222 6.07 13.19 -15.61
N MET A 223 6.54 11.94 -15.65
CA MET A 223 5.65 10.78 -15.69
C MET A 223 4.95 10.61 -14.33
N VAL A 224 3.75 11.18 -14.19
CA VAL A 224 3.06 11.32 -12.89
C VAL A 224 2.88 9.99 -12.15
N LEU A 225 2.54 8.90 -12.86
CA LEU A 225 2.41 7.58 -12.24
C LEU A 225 3.73 7.11 -11.59
N ASP A 226 4.85 7.40 -12.22
CA ASP A 226 6.18 7.05 -11.71
C ASP A 226 6.64 7.98 -10.59
N GLN A 227 6.25 9.26 -10.65
CA GLN A 227 6.44 10.17 -9.51
C GLN A 227 5.69 9.66 -8.26
N LEU A 228 4.45 9.18 -8.40
CA LEU A 228 3.69 8.58 -7.30
C LEU A 228 4.36 7.30 -6.78
N LEU A 229 4.78 6.39 -7.69
CA LEU A 229 5.47 5.16 -7.32
C LEU A 229 6.79 5.45 -6.59
N LEU A 230 7.59 6.37 -7.12
CA LEU A 230 8.85 6.79 -6.51
C LEU A 230 8.62 7.39 -5.12
N ALA A 231 7.59 8.22 -4.96
CA ALA A 231 7.22 8.78 -3.66
C ALA A 231 6.81 7.69 -2.66
N ASP A 232 6.01 6.71 -3.09
CA ASP A 232 5.59 5.57 -2.26
C ASP A 232 6.80 4.72 -1.84
N VAL A 233 7.74 4.44 -2.76
CA VAL A 233 9.00 3.73 -2.46
C VAL A 233 9.87 4.52 -1.48
N LEU A 234 10.01 5.83 -1.67
CA LEU A 234 10.79 6.70 -0.76
C LEU A 234 10.18 6.74 0.64
N SER A 235 8.85 6.84 0.74
CA SER A 235 8.12 6.77 2.00
C SER A 235 8.36 5.43 2.72
N ALA A 236 8.25 4.31 2.01
CA ALA A 236 8.51 2.97 2.55
C ALA A 236 9.96 2.77 3.02
N GLN A 237 10.92 3.47 2.41
CA GLN A 237 12.32 3.50 2.83
C GLN A 237 12.62 4.53 3.95
N ASN A 238 11.58 5.08 4.59
CA ASN A 238 11.70 6.11 5.63
C ASN A 238 12.43 7.37 5.15
N LYS A 239 12.15 7.81 3.92
CA LYS A 239 12.65 9.06 3.32
C LYS A 239 11.50 10.03 2.96
N PRO A 240 10.62 10.39 3.91
CA PRO A 240 9.41 11.17 3.64
C PRO A 240 9.70 12.57 3.07
N GLU A 241 10.81 13.23 3.38
CA GLU A 241 11.14 14.55 2.80
C GLU A 241 11.38 14.46 1.29
N GLN A 242 12.04 13.40 0.82
CA GLN A 242 12.27 13.20 -0.61
C GLN A 242 10.96 12.85 -1.31
N SER A 243 10.12 12.03 -0.69
CA SER A 243 8.77 11.72 -1.17
C SER A 243 7.94 13.00 -1.33
N LEU A 244 7.92 13.87 -0.31
CA LEU A 244 7.23 15.16 -0.37
C LEU A 244 7.71 16.05 -1.52
N ALA A 245 9.02 16.10 -1.78
CA ALA A 245 9.56 16.88 -2.88
C ALA A 245 9.01 16.40 -4.24
N ILE A 246 9.00 15.09 -4.48
CA ILE A 246 8.46 14.48 -5.70
C ILE A 246 6.95 14.72 -5.83
N LEU A 247 6.19 14.49 -4.76
CA LEU A 247 4.72 14.68 -4.77
C LEU A 247 4.33 16.14 -5.04
N SER A 248 5.12 17.09 -4.54
CA SER A 248 4.86 18.52 -4.72
C SER A 248 5.04 19.02 -6.15
N GLU A 249 5.73 18.24 -7.00
CA GLU A 249 5.89 18.55 -8.42
C GLU A 249 4.69 18.13 -9.27
N ILE A 250 3.78 17.32 -8.72
CA ILE A 250 2.61 16.83 -9.47
C ILE A 250 1.62 18.00 -9.69
N PRO A 251 1.29 18.34 -10.95
CA PRO A 251 0.41 19.47 -11.24
C PRO A 251 -0.99 19.27 -10.66
N GLN A 252 -1.62 20.35 -10.17
CA GLN A 252 -3.00 20.30 -9.68
C GLN A 252 -4.01 19.86 -10.74
N SER A 253 -3.72 20.12 -12.03
CA SER A 253 -4.54 19.69 -13.16
C SER A 253 -4.43 18.19 -13.46
N SER A 254 -3.50 17.48 -12.83
CA SER A 254 -3.33 16.04 -13.00
C SER A 254 -4.53 15.29 -12.42
N PRO A 255 -5.03 14.23 -13.10
CA PRO A 255 -6.04 13.35 -12.51
C PRO A 255 -5.58 12.67 -11.22
N TYR A 256 -4.27 12.63 -10.97
CA TYR A 256 -3.68 12.07 -9.77
C TYR A 256 -3.38 13.09 -8.67
N SER A 257 -3.67 14.37 -8.89
CA SER A 257 -3.41 15.46 -7.92
C SER A 257 -4.02 15.15 -6.55
N TRP A 258 -5.26 14.66 -6.53
CA TRP A 258 -5.93 14.28 -5.29
C TRP A 258 -5.19 13.15 -4.56
N SER A 259 -4.84 12.09 -5.29
CA SER A 259 -4.06 10.97 -4.75
C SER A 259 -2.65 11.36 -4.30
N ALA A 260 -2.02 12.36 -4.93
CA ALA A 260 -0.75 12.92 -4.52
C ALA A 260 -0.88 13.67 -3.19
N ARG A 261 -1.92 14.50 -3.03
CA ARG A 261 -2.16 15.25 -1.79
C ARG A 261 -2.46 14.33 -0.60
N LEU A 262 -3.24 13.25 -0.78
CA LEU A 262 -3.43 12.24 0.28
C LEU A 262 -2.09 11.61 0.71
N ARG A 263 -1.17 11.37 -0.23
CA ARG A 263 0.19 10.88 0.09
C ARG A 263 1.03 11.94 0.79
N ILE A 264 0.89 13.22 0.43
CA ILE A 264 1.57 14.33 1.12
C ILE A 264 1.17 14.33 2.60
N ALA A 265 -0.13 14.21 2.91
CA ALA A 265 -0.62 14.16 4.29
C ALA A 265 -0.01 12.98 5.07
N ALA A 266 0.06 11.79 4.46
CA ALA A 266 0.70 10.62 5.08
C ALA A 266 2.21 10.82 5.31
N ASN A 267 2.93 11.46 4.38
CA ASN A 267 4.37 11.73 4.55
C ASN A 267 4.63 12.85 5.56
N LEU A 268 3.72 13.83 5.71
CA LEU A 268 3.78 14.82 6.78
C LEU A 268 3.61 14.15 8.16
N GLU A 269 2.75 13.14 8.27
CA GLU A 269 2.59 12.37 9.49
C GLU A 269 3.87 11.61 9.87
N LEU A 270 4.55 10.98 8.91
CA LEU A 270 5.85 10.30 9.14
C LEU A 270 6.95 11.26 9.63
N LEU A 271 6.79 12.56 9.38
CA LEU A 271 7.66 13.63 9.87
C LEU A 271 7.21 14.22 11.20
N ASP A 272 6.18 13.65 11.83
CA ASP A 272 5.48 14.20 12.99
C ASP A 272 4.91 15.62 12.79
N ARG A 273 4.77 16.07 11.53
CA ARG A 273 4.15 17.36 11.13
C ARG A 273 2.62 17.25 11.11
N THR A 274 2.07 16.78 12.22
CA THR A 274 0.67 16.39 12.38
C THR A 274 -0.30 17.53 12.07
N ASP A 275 -0.03 18.74 12.56
CA ASP A 275 -0.94 19.87 12.36
C ASP A 275 -1.01 20.33 10.89
N GLU A 276 0.10 20.20 10.15
CA GLU A 276 0.12 20.50 8.71
C GLU A 276 -0.66 19.46 7.91
N ALA A 277 -0.52 18.18 8.24
CA ALA A 277 -1.31 17.11 7.64
C ALA A 277 -2.81 17.30 7.91
N VAL A 278 -3.18 17.63 9.16
CA VAL A 278 -4.57 17.93 9.54
C VAL A 278 -5.12 19.13 8.77
N ALA A 279 -4.34 20.22 8.68
CA ALA A 279 -4.77 21.42 7.96
C ALA A 279 -5.03 21.12 6.48
N GLN A 280 -4.12 20.39 5.83
CA GLN A 280 -4.26 20.00 4.43
C GLN A 280 -5.47 19.10 4.20
N LEU A 281 -5.69 18.08 5.05
CA LEU A 281 -6.84 17.18 4.89
C LEU A 281 -8.18 17.90 5.09
N LYS A 282 -8.24 18.86 6.02
CA LYS A 282 -9.42 19.73 6.19
C LYS A 282 -9.67 20.61 4.97
N GLU A 283 -8.61 21.17 4.38
CA GLU A 283 -8.71 21.95 3.14
C GLU A 283 -9.24 21.06 2.00
N MET A 284 -8.67 19.87 1.81
CA MET A 284 -9.12 18.89 0.82
C MET A 284 -10.60 18.53 1.01
N ALA A 285 -11.02 18.22 2.24
CA ALA A 285 -12.41 17.89 2.54
C ALA A 285 -13.37 19.06 2.24
N ALA A 286 -12.92 20.31 2.37
CA ALA A 286 -13.72 21.49 2.04
C ALA A 286 -13.80 21.76 0.53
N GLU A 287 -12.73 21.46 -0.23
CA GLU A 287 -12.69 21.65 -1.69
C GLU A 287 -13.65 20.74 -2.45
N GLU A 288 -13.76 19.48 -2.04
CA GLU A 288 -14.57 18.47 -2.74
C GLU A 288 -15.57 17.80 -1.78
N PRO A 289 -16.73 18.44 -1.50
CA PRO A 289 -17.74 17.94 -0.55
C PRO A 289 -18.31 16.55 -0.87
N ALA A 290 -18.13 16.07 -2.09
CA ALA A 290 -18.60 14.75 -2.54
C ALA A 290 -17.59 13.63 -2.25
N ARG A 291 -16.33 13.94 -1.89
CA ARG A 291 -15.29 12.94 -1.64
C ARG A 291 -15.11 12.75 -0.14
N ALA A 292 -15.16 11.48 0.28
CA ALA A 292 -15.00 11.10 1.69
C ALA A 292 -13.54 10.75 2.05
N GLY A 293 -12.66 10.58 1.06
CA GLY A 293 -11.27 10.12 1.27
C GLY A 293 -10.45 10.95 2.24
N ALA A 294 -10.54 12.29 2.11
CA ALA A 294 -9.81 13.21 2.97
C ALA A 294 -10.31 13.14 4.44
N ASP A 295 -11.63 13.03 4.64
CA ASP A 295 -12.24 12.87 5.97
C ASP A 295 -11.85 11.53 6.62
N MET A 296 -11.82 10.44 5.84
CA MET A 296 -11.34 9.14 6.31
C MET A 296 -9.89 9.20 6.78
N GLN A 297 -9.00 9.74 5.94
CA GLN A 297 -7.57 9.83 6.27
C GLN A 297 -7.33 10.78 7.45
N LEU A 298 -8.13 11.85 7.58
CA LEU A 298 -8.10 12.75 8.73
C LEU A 298 -8.49 12.01 10.01
N GLY A 299 -9.56 11.22 9.97
CA GLY A 299 -9.98 10.38 11.09
C GLY A 299 -8.91 9.36 11.49
N ASP A 300 -8.24 8.72 10.53
CA ASP A 300 -7.18 7.74 10.79
C ASP A 300 -5.97 8.39 11.46
N LEU A 301 -5.52 9.53 10.92
CA LEU A 301 -4.41 10.32 11.49
C LEU A 301 -4.73 10.77 12.92
N LEU A 302 -5.91 11.34 13.14
CA LEU A 302 -6.31 11.82 14.47
C LEU A 302 -6.44 10.67 15.47
N ARG A 303 -6.96 9.51 15.03
CA ARG A 303 -7.04 8.28 15.85
C ARG A 303 -5.64 7.78 16.20
N GLY A 304 -4.71 7.75 15.25
CA GLY A 304 -3.30 7.38 15.49
C GLY A 304 -2.62 8.29 16.50
N LYS A 305 -2.95 9.59 16.50
CA LYS A 305 -2.47 10.57 17.49
C LYS A 305 -3.34 10.65 18.76
N LYS A 306 -4.21 9.66 18.99
CA LYS A 306 -5.11 9.55 20.17
C LYS A 306 -6.08 10.73 20.36
N ARG A 307 -6.33 11.54 19.33
CA ARG A 307 -7.32 12.64 19.32
C ARG A 307 -8.71 12.10 18.97
N PHE A 308 -9.21 11.19 19.80
CA PHE A 308 -10.36 10.33 19.46
C PHE A 308 -11.65 11.10 19.16
N THR A 309 -11.97 12.16 19.92
CA THR A 309 -13.16 12.97 19.65
C THR A 309 -13.11 13.64 18.28
N GLU A 310 -11.97 14.26 17.92
CA GLU A 310 -11.81 14.89 16.60
C GLU A 310 -11.78 13.84 15.48
N ALA A 311 -11.25 12.64 15.75
CA ALA A 311 -11.31 11.53 14.81
C ALA A 311 -12.76 11.11 14.53
N VAL A 312 -13.60 11.04 15.57
CA VAL A 312 -15.04 10.76 15.42
C VAL A 312 -15.70 11.80 14.51
N ASP A 313 -15.42 13.10 14.71
CA ASP A 313 -15.99 14.17 13.88
C ASP A 313 -15.64 13.99 12.39
N ALA A 314 -14.37 13.67 12.11
CA ALA A 314 -13.91 13.42 10.74
C ALA A 314 -14.57 12.17 10.12
N TYR A 315 -14.66 11.06 10.87
CA TYR A 315 -15.34 9.86 10.38
C TYR A 315 -16.85 10.06 10.20
N ASP A 316 -17.50 10.85 11.05
CA ASP A 316 -18.92 11.20 10.90
C ASP A 316 -19.17 11.93 9.57
N GLU A 317 -18.28 12.86 9.21
CA GLU A 317 -18.34 13.55 7.93
C GLU A 317 -18.10 12.58 6.76
N ALA A 318 -17.14 11.66 6.87
CA ALA A 318 -16.90 10.63 5.87
C ALA A 318 -18.15 9.74 5.63
N VAL A 319 -18.79 9.27 6.70
CA VAL A 319 -20.03 8.47 6.60
C VAL A 319 -21.15 9.28 5.96
N ARG A 320 -21.35 10.53 6.38
CA ARG A 320 -22.37 11.42 5.81
C ARG A 320 -22.19 11.62 4.31
N ARG A 321 -20.93 11.72 3.83
CA ARG A 321 -20.61 11.90 2.41
C ARG A 321 -20.81 10.63 1.59
N PHE A 322 -20.44 9.47 2.12
CA PHE A 322 -20.74 8.20 1.45
C PHE A 322 -22.25 7.99 1.29
N GLU A 323 -23.03 8.27 2.35
CA GLU A 323 -24.49 8.20 2.29
C GLU A 323 -25.08 9.19 1.26
N ALA A 324 -24.61 10.45 1.27
CA ALA A 324 -25.09 11.48 0.36
C ALA A 324 -24.79 11.19 -1.13
N THR A 325 -23.70 10.46 -1.41
CA THR A 325 -23.28 10.09 -2.77
C THR A 325 -23.79 8.73 -3.22
N GLY A 326 -24.40 7.93 -2.32
CA GLY A 326 -24.84 6.57 -2.61
C GLY A 326 -23.69 5.60 -2.89
N MET A 327 -22.47 5.96 -2.47
CA MET A 327 -21.30 5.11 -2.60
C MET A 327 -21.39 3.90 -1.65
N PRO A 328 -20.78 2.76 -2.01
CA PRO A 328 -20.80 1.58 -1.16
C PRO A 328 -20.16 1.85 0.20
N GLU A 329 -20.86 1.47 1.26
CA GLU A 329 -20.35 1.51 2.62
C GLU A 329 -19.10 0.62 2.79
N ARG A 330 -18.19 1.06 3.68
CA ARG A 330 -16.92 0.37 3.95
C ARG A 330 -16.88 -0.11 5.40
N TRP A 331 -16.79 -1.43 5.60
CA TRP A 331 -16.67 -2.00 6.96
C TRP A 331 -15.50 -1.39 7.75
N SER A 332 -14.41 -1.04 7.08
CA SER A 332 -13.20 -0.47 7.70
C SER A 332 -13.43 0.94 8.25
N LEU A 333 -14.35 1.72 7.65
CA LEU A 333 -14.72 3.04 8.16
C LEU A 333 -15.49 2.90 9.47
N TYR A 334 -16.54 2.07 9.49
CA TYR A 334 -17.31 1.80 10.71
C TYR A 334 -16.44 1.16 11.80
N TYR A 335 -15.53 0.25 11.44
CA TYR A 335 -14.58 -0.31 12.39
C TYR A 335 -13.69 0.78 13.02
N SER A 336 -13.09 1.66 12.21
CA SER A 336 -12.17 2.69 12.70
C SER A 336 -12.89 3.78 13.50
N ARG A 337 -14.10 4.17 13.08
CA ARG A 337 -14.97 5.07 13.84
C ARG A 337 -15.44 4.42 15.14
N GLY A 338 -15.80 3.14 15.11
CA GLY A 338 -16.17 2.35 16.29
C GLY A 338 -15.07 2.34 17.36
N ILE A 339 -13.82 2.15 16.95
CA ILE A 339 -12.66 2.28 17.86
C ILE A 339 -12.58 3.69 18.44
N ALA A 340 -12.64 4.73 17.61
CA ALA A 340 -12.55 6.12 18.11
C ALA A 340 -13.71 6.50 19.04
N LEU A 341 -14.92 5.97 18.78
CA LEU A 341 -16.10 6.14 19.62
C LEU A 341 -15.92 5.45 20.97
N GLU A 342 -15.45 4.20 20.99
CA GLU A 342 -15.18 3.46 22.23
C GLU A 342 -14.13 4.19 23.07
N ARG A 343 -13.00 4.55 22.45
CA ARG A 343 -11.90 5.28 23.10
C ARG A 343 -12.25 6.71 23.55
N SER A 344 -13.35 7.27 23.06
CA SER A 344 -13.92 8.55 23.51
C SER A 344 -15.15 8.38 24.42
N GLY A 345 -15.44 7.17 24.90
CA GLY A 345 -16.50 6.88 25.86
C GLY A 345 -17.91 6.77 25.28
N GLN A 346 -18.06 6.71 23.95
CA GLN A 346 -19.34 6.68 23.24
C GLN A 346 -19.78 5.26 22.86
N TRP A 347 -19.83 4.36 23.86
CA TRP A 347 -20.02 2.91 23.65
C TRP A 347 -21.22 2.54 22.77
N ASN A 348 -22.41 3.11 23.01
CA ASN A 348 -23.61 2.74 22.26
C ASN A 348 -23.45 2.99 20.74
N ARG A 349 -22.73 4.06 20.37
CA ARG A 349 -22.43 4.34 18.96
C ARG A 349 -21.34 3.39 18.45
N ALA A 350 -20.32 3.12 19.27
CA ALA A 350 -19.23 2.21 18.94
C ALA A 350 -19.75 0.79 18.63
N GLU A 351 -20.62 0.26 19.49
CA GLU A 351 -21.23 -1.06 19.31
C GLU A 351 -22.04 -1.11 18.02
N ALA A 352 -22.86 -0.09 17.74
CA ALA A 352 -23.64 -0.02 16.50
C ALA A 352 -22.75 -0.02 15.25
N ASP A 353 -21.65 0.75 15.27
CA ASP A 353 -20.68 0.80 14.19
C ASP A 353 -19.97 -0.56 13.98
N LEU A 354 -19.53 -1.20 15.06
CA LEU A 354 -18.86 -2.49 14.99
C LEU A 354 -19.81 -3.60 14.50
N GLN A 355 -21.08 -3.54 14.89
CA GLN A 355 -22.12 -4.42 14.36
C GLN A 355 -22.35 -4.16 12.87
N ARG A 356 -22.44 -2.89 12.44
CA ARG A 356 -22.57 -2.54 11.02
C ARG A 356 -21.38 -3.02 10.20
N ALA A 357 -20.16 -2.90 10.74
CA ALA A 357 -18.96 -3.44 10.10
C ALA A 357 -19.04 -4.97 9.90
N LEU A 358 -19.64 -5.71 10.85
CA LEU A 358 -19.90 -7.16 10.68
C LEU A 358 -21.05 -7.45 9.72
N GLU A 359 -22.10 -6.62 9.65
CA GLU A 359 -23.13 -6.79 8.63
C GLU A 359 -22.54 -6.67 7.21
N LEU A 360 -21.63 -5.71 7.02
CA LEU A 360 -20.91 -5.51 5.76
C LEU A 360 -19.87 -6.61 5.50
N LYS A 361 -19.25 -7.15 6.55
CA LYS A 361 -18.25 -8.24 6.47
C LYS A 361 -18.35 -9.22 7.66
N PRO A 362 -19.23 -10.25 7.57
CA PRO A 362 -19.64 -11.09 8.71
C PRO A 362 -18.54 -11.80 9.49
N ASP A 363 -17.40 -12.08 8.84
CA ASP A 363 -16.30 -12.85 9.42
C ASP A 363 -14.98 -12.07 9.44
N GLN A 364 -15.04 -10.75 9.54
CA GLN A 364 -13.81 -9.96 9.59
C GLN A 364 -13.10 -10.13 10.95
N PRO A 365 -11.91 -10.75 11.02
CA PRO A 365 -11.30 -11.14 12.30
C PRO A 365 -11.04 -9.96 13.24
N LEU A 366 -10.62 -8.81 12.69
CA LEU A 366 -10.34 -7.61 13.47
C LEU A 366 -11.60 -7.04 14.16
N VAL A 367 -12.75 -7.10 13.49
CA VAL A 367 -14.00 -6.58 14.03
C VAL A 367 -14.59 -7.57 15.04
N LEU A 368 -14.54 -8.87 14.72
CA LEU A 368 -14.93 -9.95 15.64
C LEU A 368 -14.15 -9.85 16.95
N ASN A 369 -12.82 -9.71 16.85
CA ASN A 369 -11.93 -9.58 18.00
C ASN A 369 -12.26 -8.33 18.81
N TYR A 370 -12.31 -7.15 18.18
CA TYR A 370 -12.48 -5.88 18.91
C TYR A 370 -13.85 -5.80 19.60
N LEU A 371 -14.94 -6.16 18.91
CA LEU A 371 -16.27 -6.14 19.50
C LEU A 371 -16.43 -7.21 20.59
N GLY A 372 -15.94 -8.43 20.33
CA GLY A 372 -16.01 -9.52 21.31
C GLY A 372 -15.21 -9.21 22.56
N TYR A 373 -13.98 -8.68 22.41
CA TYR A 373 -13.14 -8.26 23.53
C TYR A 373 -13.81 -7.12 24.32
N SER A 374 -14.35 -6.11 23.63
CA SER A 374 -15.00 -4.98 24.28
C SER A 374 -16.23 -5.40 25.10
N TRP A 375 -17.03 -6.33 24.58
CA TRP A 375 -18.14 -6.92 25.33
C TRP A 375 -17.68 -7.62 26.61
N ILE A 376 -16.66 -8.49 26.51
CA ILE A 376 -16.12 -9.21 27.68
C ILE A 376 -15.53 -8.25 28.71
N ASP A 377 -14.78 -7.25 28.24
CA ASP A 377 -14.16 -6.25 29.11
C ASP A 377 -15.20 -5.44 29.90
N ARG A 378 -16.36 -5.20 29.29
CA ARG A 378 -17.50 -4.51 29.90
C ARG A 378 -18.43 -5.43 30.71
N GLY A 379 -18.24 -6.74 30.67
CA GLY A 379 -19.13 -7.70 31.32
C GLY A 379 -20.45 -7.94 30.57
N GLU A 380 -20.51 -7.54 29.31
CA GLU A 380 -21.69 -7.61 28.43
C GLU A 380 -21.52 -8.79 27.43
N ASN A 381 -22.62 -9.40 26.99
CA ASN A 381 -22.62 -10.42 25.91
C ASN A 381 -21.52 -11.53 26.00
N LEU A 382 -21.12 -11.90 27.21
CA LEU A 382 -19.91 -12.70 27.50
C LEU A 382 -19.72 -13.92 26.60
N GLN A 383 -20.75 -14.76 26.49
CA GLN A 383 -20.70 -15.99 25.69
C GLN A 383 -20.51 -15.69 24.20
N ARG A 384 -21.28 -14.72 23.68
CA ARG A 384 -21.19 -14.30 22.28
C ARG A 384 -19.85 -13.64 21.97
N GLY A 385 -19.35 -12.82 22.89
CA GLY A 385 -18.03 -12.21 22.78
C GLY A 385 -16.92 -13.27 22.69
N LEU A 386 -16.98 -14.31 23.53
CA LEU A 386 -16.02 -15.40 23.50
C LEU A 386 -16.06 -16.15 22.16
N GLU A 387 -17.25 -16.50 21.68
CA GLU A 387 -17.43 -17.18 20.38
C GLU A 387 -16.87 -16.36 19.21
N MET A 388 -17.04 -15.04 19.25
CA MET A 388 -16.50 -14.14 18.23
C MET A 388 -14.97 -14.09 18.24
N ILE A 389 -14.36 -13.99 19.42
CA ILE A 389 -12.90 -13.99 19.55
C ILE A 389 -12.32 -15.36 19.15
N GLN A 390 -12.97 -16.47 19.53
CA GLN A 390 -12.58 -17.81 19.08
C GLN A 390 -12.56 -17.91 17.56
N LYS A 391 -13.62 -17.45 16.89
CA LYS A 391 -13.68 -17.41 15.43
C LYS A 391 -12.59 -16.50 14.83
N ALA A 392 -12.28 -15.37 15.47
CA ALA A 392 -11.20 -14.50 15.03
C ALA A 392 -9.82 -15.21 15.09
N VAL A 393 -9.55 -15.97 16.15
CA VAL A 393 -8.34 -16.80 16.28
C VAL A 393 -8.31 -17.92 15.24
N GLU A 394 -9.43 -18.59 14.97
CA GLU A 394 -9.51 -19.63 13.93
C GLU A 394 -9.15 -19.07 12.54
N LEU A 395 -9.59 -17.84 12.24
CA LEU A 395 -9.31 -17.17 10.97
C LEU A 395 -7.89 -16.58 10.89
N ARG A 396 -7.27 -16.28 12.04
CA ARG A 396 -5.91 -15.72 12.15
C ARG A 396 -5.12 -16.35 13.32
N PRO A 397 -4.72 -17.62 13.21
CA PRO A 397 -4.12 -18.35 14.33
C PRO A 397 -2.72 -17.87 14.72
N GLU A 398 -2.05 -17.13 13.83
CA GLU A 398 -0.69 -16.60 13.99
C GLU A 398 -0.68 -15.08 14.30
N ASP A 399 -1.85 -14.47 14.52
CA ASP A 399 -1.96 -13.07 14.96
C ASP A 399 -1.94 -13.03 16.49
N GLY A 400 -0.76 -12.76 17.06
CA GLY A 400 -0.54 -12.83 18.51
C GLY A 400 -1.45 -11.91 19.33
N TYR A 401 -1.89 -10.77 18.78
CA TYR A 401 -2.81 -9.86 19.48
C TYR A 401 -4.25 -10.42 19.57
N ILE A 402 -4.69 -11.14 18.53
CA ILE A 402 -6.00 -11.82 18.54
C ILE A 402 -5.95 -13.06 19.46
N VAL A 403 -4.82 -13.78 19.47
CA VAL A 403 -4.60 -14.91 20.39
C VAL A 403 -4.55 -14.42 21.85
N ASP A 404 -3.90 -13.30 22.13
CA ASP A 404 -3.91 -12.65 23.45
C ASP A 404 -5.33 -12.30 23.88
N SER A 405 -6.12 -11.70 22.99
CA SER A 405 -7.51 -11.35 23.27
C SER A 405 -8.34 -12.56 23.70
N LEU A 406 -8.10 -13.74 23.10
CA LEU A 406 -8.75 -14.99 23.53
C LEU A 406 -8.28 -15.46 24.91
N GLY A 407 -6.96 -15.40 25.15
CA GLY A 407 -6.40 -15.73 26.46
C GLY A 407 -6.94 -14.83 27.56
N TRP A 408 -7.01 -13.52 27.31
CA TRP A 408 -7.59 -12.55 28.22
C TRP A 408 -9.09 -12.76 28.41
N ALA A 409 -9.83 -13.12 27.36
CA ALA A 409 -11.24 -13.49 27.47
C ALA A 409 -11.45 -14.66 28.45
N HIS A 410 -10.65 -15.72 28.34
CA HIS A 410 -10.69 -16.84 29.28
C HIS A 410 -10.31 -16.39 30.71
N TYR A 411 -9.30 -15.52 30.86
CA TYR A 411 -8.93 -14.94 32.17
C TYR A 411 -10.11 -14.22 32.82
N ARG A 412 -10.81 -13.38 32.04
CA ARG A 412 -11.96 -12.60 32.49
C ARG A 412 -13.16 -13.45 32.86
N LEU A 413 -13.30 -14.61 32.25
CA LEU A 413 -14.34 -15.61 32.55
C LEU A 413 -13.94 -16.57 33.69
N GLY A 414 -12.72 -16.42 34.24
CA GLY A 414 -12.21 -17.25 35.34
C GLY A 414 -11.63 -18.60 34.92
N ASP A 415 -11.54 -18.88 33.61
CA ASP A 415 -10.88 -20.06 33.08
C ASP A 415 -9.38 -19.81 32.93
N TYR A 416 -8.69 -19.76 34.06
CA TYR A 416 -7.26 -19.43 34.10
C TYR A 416 -6.38 -20.48 33.41
N SER A 417 -6.83 -21.74 33.32
CA SER A 417 -6.09 -22.80 32.63
C SER A 417 -6.02 -22.52 31.12
N SER A 418 -7.17 -22.23 30.49
CA SER A 418 -7.20 -21.87 29.07
C SER A 418 -6.54 -20.51 28.83
N ALA A 419 -6.69 -19.56 29.76
CA ALA A 419 -6.02 -18.27 29.68
C ALA A 419 -4.50 -18.43 29.55
N VAL A 420 -3.89 -19.22 30.45
CA VAL A 420 -2.45 -19.51 30.41
C VAL A 420 -2.05 -20.13 29.06
N GLN A 421 -2.79 -21.12 28.56
CA GLN A 421 -2.47 -21.78 27.30
C GLN A 421 -2.43 -20.80 26.12
N TYR A 422 -3.45 -19.96 25.96
CA TYR A 422 -3.51 -19.01 24.86
C TYR A 422 -2.52 -17.85 25.03
N LEU A 423 -2.31 -17.36 26.26
CA LEU A 423 -1.34 -16.29 26.52
C LEU A 423 0.11 -16.77 26.35
N GLU A 424 0.42 -18.04 26.67
CA GLU A 424 1.69 -18.67 26.34
C GLU A 424 1.90 -18.75 24.82
N LYS A 425 0.85 -19.06 24.04
CA LYS A 425 0.93 -18.98 22.58
C LYS A 425 1.11 -17.54 22.07
N ALA A 426 0.40 -16.58 22.65
CA ALA A 426 0.48 -15.18 22.25
C ALA A 426 1.89 -14.61 22.47
N ILE A 427 2.53 -14.94 23.59
CA ILE A 427 3.91 -14.51 23.87
C ILE A 427 4.94 -15.21 22.97
N GLU A 428 4.68 -16.43 22.47
CA GLU A 428 5.55 -17.05 21.45
C GLU A 428 5.49 -16.29 20.12
N LEU A 429 4.33 -15.73 19.77
CA LEU A 429 4.10 -14.97 18.54
C LEU A 429 4.64 -13.52 18.65
N VAL A 430 4.43 -12.87 19.79
CA VAL A 430 4.82 -11.47 20.03
C VAL A 430 5.53 -11.34 21.40
N PRO A 431 6.77 -11.82 21.53
CA PRO A 431 7.45 -11.95 22.82
C PRO A 431 7.80 -10.64 23.52
N GLU A 432 7.81 -9.54 22.78
CA GLU A 432 8.23 -8.21 23.24
C GLU A 432 7.05 -7.27 23.53
N ASP A 433 5.80 -7.71 23.37
CA ASP A 433 4.66 -6.85 23.65
C ASP A 433 4.42 -6.71 25.17
N PRO A 434 4.43 -5.49 25.74
CA PRO A 434 4.32 -5.30 27.17
C PRO A 434 2.94 -5.70 27.72
N THR A 435 1.85 -5.51 26.97
CA THR A 435 0.49 -5.83 27.39
C THR A 435 0.28 -7.35 27.45
N ILE A 436 0.76 -8.10 26.45
CA ILE A 436 0.71 -9.57 26.44
C ILE A 436 1.52 -10.16 27.60
N ASN A 437 2.71 -9.60 27.89
CA ASN A 437 3.49 -9.99 29.06
C ASN A 437 2.73 -9.71 30.37
N ASP A 438 2.02 -8.58 30.49
CA ASP A 438 1.21 -8.27 31.66
C ASP A 438 0.04 -9.25 31.84
N HIS A 439 -0.71 -9.51 30.76
CA HIS A 439 -1.82 -10.47 30.76
C HIS A 439 -1.37 -11.88 31.16
N LEU A 440 -0.25 -12.36 30.61
CA LEU A 440 0.31 -13.66 30.99
C LEU A 440 0.74 -13.68 32.46
N GLY A 441 1.32 -12.58 32.95
CA GLY A 441 1.65 -12.43 34.37
C GLY A 441 0.43 -12.57 35.27
N ASP A 442 -0.68 -11.92 34.90
CA ASP A 442 -1.96 -11.99 35.62
C ASP A 442 -2.52 -13.42 35.62
N ALA A 443 -2.51 -14.09 34.47
CA ALA A 443 -3.00 -15.46 34.35
C ALA A 443 -2.16 -16.47 35.14
N TYR A 444 -0.83 -16.32 35.16
CA TYR A 444 0.05 -17.09 36.01
C TYR A 444 -0.23 -16.88 37.49
N TRP A 445 -0.45 -15.63 37.90
CA TRP A 445 -0.75 -15.32 39.30
C TRP A 445 -2.03 -16.01 39.78
N GLN A 446 -3.12 -15.90 39.02
CA GLN A 446 -4.39 -16.57 39.36
C GLN A 446 -4.28 -18.10 39.32
N SER A 447 -3.34 -18.63 38.54
CA SER A 447 -3.05 -20.07 38.48
C SER A 447 -2.06 -20.55 39.57
N GLY A 448 -1.64 -19.68 40.50
CA GLY A 448 -0.70 -20.01 41.57
C GLY A 448 0.77 -20.06 41.16
N ARG A 449 1.10 -19.68 39.92
CA ARG A 449 2.45 -19.64 39.33
C ARG A 449 3.14 -18.30 39.61
N ALA A 450 3.32 -17.99 40.90
CA ALA A 450 3.73 -16.66 41.35
C ALA A 450 5.13 -16.22 40.90
N VAL A 451 6.06 -17.16 40.69
CA VAL A 451 7.42 -16.85 40.22
C VAL A 451 7.39 -16.44 38.75
N GLU A 452 6.67 -17.20 37.93
CA GLU A 452 6.50 -16.89 36.51
C GLU A 452 5.70 -15.60 36.31
N ALA A 453 4.67 -15.35 37.12
CA ALA A 453 3.92 -14.10 37.10
C ALA A 453 4.82 -12.87 37.27
N ARG A 454 5.65 -12.87 38.32
CA ARG A 454 6.61 -11.77 38.59
C ARG A 454 7.67 -11.63 37.50
N TYR A 455 8.04 -12.72 36.86
CA TYR A 455 8.95 -12.68 35.71
C TYR A 455 8.30 -11.95 34.53
N GLN A 456 7.06 -12.29 34.17
CA GLN A 456 6.38 -11.65 33.04
C GLN A 456 6.05 -10.18 33.30
N TRP A 457 5.60 -9.79 34.50
CA TRP A 457 5.40 -8.37 34.83
C TRP A 457 6.68 -7.54 34.75
N ARG A 458 7.84 -8.10 35.11
CA ARG A 458 9.13 -7.43 34.91
C ARG A 458 9.46 -7.25 33.44
N ARG A 459 9.18 -8.25 32.60
CA ARG A 459 9.34 -8.15 31.15
C ARG A 459 8.41 -7.11 30.56
N ALA A 460 7.15 -7.06 31.00
CA ALA A 460 6.20 -6.04 30.60
C ALA A 460 6.78 -4.63 30.82
N LEU A 461 7.31 -4.34 32.03
CA LEU A 461 7.98 -3.07 32.32
C LEU A 461 9.24 -2.84 31.49
N GLN A 462 10.01 -3.88 31.20
CA GLN A 462 11.23 -3.79 30.38
C GLN A 462 10.94 -3.41 28.93
N PHE A 463 9.80 -3.85 28.39
CA PHE A 463 9.41 -3.59 27.00
C PHE A 463 8.66 -2.26 26.80
N GLY A 464 8.47 -1.46 27.85
CA GLY A 464 7.93 -0.11 27.73
C GLY A 464 6.40 -0.08 27.54
N PRO A 465 5.62 -0.39 28.58
CA PRO A 465 4.16 -0.30 28.53
C PRO A 465 3.72 1.16 28.42
N GLN A 466 2.41 1.39 28.20
CA GLN A 466 1.88 2.75 28.20
C GLN A 466 1.99 3.39 29.60
N ASP A 467 2.05 4.72 29.65
CA ASP A 467 2.25 5.47 30.90
C ASP A 467 1.22 5.14 32.00
N ASP A 468 -0.02 4.85 31.60
CA ASP A 468 -1.12 4.45 32.47
C ASP A 468 -1.03 2.99 32.96
N GLU A 469 -0.27 2.14 32.28
CA GLU A 469 -0.05 0.74 32.63
C GLU A 469 1.14 0.52 33.57
N ILE A 470 2.14 1.43 33.57
CA ILE A 470 3.36 1.31 34.40
C ILE A 470 3.04 1.14 35.89
N LYS A 471 2.25 2.05 36.46
CA LYS A 471 1.93 2.04 37.90
C LYS A 471 1.15 0.79 38.32
N PRO A 472 0.09 0.36 37.60
CA PRO A 472 -0.57 -0.91 37.84
C PRO A 472 0.39 -2.10 37.87
N ILE A 473 1.28 -2.23 36.88
CA ILE A 473 2.22 -3.38 36.81
C ILE A 473 3.20 -3.36 37.99
N GLN A 474 3.70 -2.17 38.37
CA GLN A 474 4.55 -2.01 39.55
C GLN A 474 3.83 -2.42 40.85
N ALA A 475 2.57 -2.03 41.01
CA ALA A 475 1.78 -2.41 42.18
C ALA A 475 1.58 -3.93 42.30
N LYS A 476 1.40 -4.64 41.16
CA LYS A 476 1.35 -6.11 41.12
C LYS A 476 2.66 -6.73 41.61
N LEU A 477 3.80 -6.17 41.22
CA LEU A 477 5.12 -6.61 41.67
C LEU A 477 5.36 -6.36 43.17
N ASP A 478 4.91 -5.23 43.70
CA ASP A 478 5.16 -4.86 45.11
C ASP A 478 4.19 -5.53 46.09
N GLY A 479 2.92 -5.67 45.71
CA GLY A 479 1.82 -6.10 46.60
C GLY A 479 1.23 -7.49 46.31
N GLY A 480 1.51 -8.10 45.15
CA GLY A 480 0.98 -9.43 44.80
C GLY A 480 -0.56 -9.52 44.73
N SER A 481 -1.26 -8.40 44.58
CA SER A 481 -2.72 -8.41 44.39
C SER A 481 -3.03 -8.08 42.94
N VAL A 482 -3.71 -9.02 42.28
CA VAL A 482 -4.16 -8.88 40.89
C VAL A 482 -5.69 -8.79 40.90
N PRO A 483 -6.31 -7.92 40.08
CA PRO A 483 -7.76 -7.88 39.96
C PRO A 483 -8.31 -9.27 39.62
N THR A 484 -9.27 -9.75 40.41
CA THR A 484 -9.98 -11.00 40.14
C THR A 484 -10.95 -10.83 38.98
N ALA A 485 -11.28 -11.93 38.30
CA ALA A 485 -12.28 -11.97 37.23
C ALA A 485 -13.56 -11.17 37.62
N GLY A 486 -13.96 -10.23 36.74
CA GLY A 486 -15.15 -9.40 36.90
C GLY A 486 -14.93 -7.95 37.35
N ALA A 487 -13.71 -7.54 37.73
CA ALA A 487 -13.40 -6.13 37.91
C ALA A 487 -13.21 -5.46 36.54
N ALA A 488 -14.16 -4.61 36.12
CA ALA A 488 -13.98 -3.77 34.94
C ALA A 488 -12.73 -2.89 35.13
N ARG A 489 -11.89 -2.74 34.09
CA ARG A 489 -10.90 -1.66 34.09
C ARG A 489 -11.71 -0.37 34.13
N GLY A 490 -11.66 0.36 35.25
CA GLY A 490 -12.32 1.65 35.37
C GLY A 490 -11.82 2.57 34.27
N GLY A 491 -12.75 3.10 33.48
CA GLY A 491 -12.47 3.91 32.29
C GLY A 491 -11.89 5.29 32.58
#